data_AF-A0A8X7MV30-F1
#
_entry.id   AF-A0A8X7MV30-F1
#
_cell.length_a   1.000
_cell.length_b   1.000
_cell.length_c   1.000
_cell.angle_alpha   90.00
_cell.angle_beta   90.00
_cell.angle_gamma   90.00
#
_symmetry.space_group_name_H-M   'P 1'
#
loop_
_entity.id
_entity.type
_entity.pdbx_description
1 polymer ?
#
loop_
_entity_poly.entity_id
_entity_poly.type
_entity_poly.pdbx_seq_one_letter_code
_entity_poly.pdbx_strand_id
1 'polypeptide(L)'
;MIAIIVKAAGRNVALALLAAQLITIAAVASPLDLNDGSPALWSRAQGAKLVGSVCKANAECFSANCQFTSSTNTTLTCQLQPYQGPCSEDGNCVSRNCEKGTCSNAAGLLGPCAHDDDCDDWRNFKPVVCSQGLCKIKENKDCKANAECTTGLCDNKICRRPPQSPNAACFTNSECLSGSCKELLHCTKKNGTLTACDSVSEKHCSRFQLGERCANTGECASGFCRNGVCVAGKVGDTCLEQYQCSASLLCGSNGKCYQPKNGIASPTGTCSTNSQCASGRCLGTTLVRDSDGVNAWNNATLRVDPKQCDYLHDGQASCRTYKDCASGLCKSGKCAPGKAGDRCLVNYQCEGLCGLDGICFTPTQQASQGAKQPCKTGSDCLSDTCDNAELNTLQRPSLLDPEQTLTVRDGSCQQAYLGEGCRKLSDCAEGVCSSGKCTPVRTGNTCSADEQCATRQCTSGTCVLAGTGINCKKNTDCFSNDCHDSPCFYYFENPCTSYLTCSAILTGGTCRDGRDCEGDATCAPDRTCRVLKDYPCKKDGDCLSKNCIANSFCTPGDCSTPKVCGDPLRSTTTLSSTPRTSKPPTSSTRTASSASHSTTKTKSTSSSSKTSSASPTKTSTI
;
A
#
# COMPACT_ATOMS: atom_id res chain seq x y z
N MET A 1 53.22 18.07 50.91
CA MET A 1 53.49 18.01 52.37
C MET A 1 52.35 17.21 52.99
N ILE A 2 52.49 16.05 53.61
CA ILE A 2 53.60 15.22 54.06
C ILE A 2 53.11 13.76 53.92
N ALA A 3 53.97 12.90 53.37
CA ALA A 3 53.87 11.44 53.51
C ALA A 3 54.55 11.01 54.82
N ILE A 4 54.06 9.96 55.49
CA ILE A 4 54.79 8.97 56.35
C ILE A 4 53.76 7.86 56.67
N ILE A 5 53.81 6.71 55.98
CA ILE A 5 54.41 5.42 56.36
C ILE A 5 53.74 4.76 57.58
N VAL A 6 52.98 3.68 57.35
CA VAL A 6 53.25 2.36 57.97
C VAL A 6 52.94 1.27 56.94
N LYS A 7 54.00 0.52 56.59
CA LYS A 7 54.04 -0.64 55.71
C LYS A 7 54.36 -1.84 56.60
N ALA A 8 53.37 -2.60 57.05
CA ALA A 8 53.57 -3.93 57.67
C ALA A 8 52.23 -4.66 57.96
N ALA A 9 51.41 -4.96 56.94
CA ALA A 9 50.35 -5.98 57.08
C ALA A 9 49.83 -6.56 55.73
N GLY A 10 50.49 -6.25 54.61
CA GLY A 10 49.94 -6.48 53.27
C GLY A 10 50.00 -7.91 52.73
N ARG A 11 50.53 -8.89 53.48
CA ARG A 11 50.70 -10.27 52.97
C ARG A 11 49.70 -11.29 53.51
N ASN A 12 48.95 -10.97 54.56
CA ASN A 12 47.92 -11.86 55.13
C ASN A 12 46.49 -11.42 54.81
N VAL A 13 46.29 -10.19 54.31
CA VAL A 13 44.96 -9.70 53.88
C VAL A 13 44.66 -10.10 52.42
N ALA A 14 45.70 -10.24 51.59
CA ALA A 14 45.56 -10.65 50.19
C ALA A 14 45.22 -12.15 50.03
N LEU A 15 45.64 -13.02 50.97
CA LEU A 15 45.22 -14.43 50.96
C LEU A 15 43.79 -14.64 51.51
N ALA A 16 43.30 -13.74 52.38
CA ALA A 16 41.92 -13.79 52.85
C ALA A 16 40.92 -13.30 51.78
N LEU A 17 41.34 -12.36 50.92
CA LEU A 17 40.52 -11.84 49.82
C LEU A 17 40.53 -12.73 48.56
N LEU A 18 41.58 -13.53 48.33
CA LEU A 18 41.57 -14.55 47.26
C LEU A 18 40.80 -15.82 47.66
N ALA A 19 40.70 -16.14 48.94
CA ALA A 19 39.87 -17.25 49.44
C ALA A 19 38.36 -16.91 49.47
N ALA A 20 38.00 -15.63 49.49
CA ALA A 20 36.62 -15.17 49.42
C ALA A 20 36.07 -15.07 47.96
N GLN A 21 36.92 -15.25 46.94
CA GLN A 21 36.52 -15.18 45.53
C GLN A 21 36.59 -16.52 44.78
N LEU A 22 36.82 -17.64 45.49
CA LEU A 22 36.84 -18.99 44.90
C LEU A 22 35.75 -19.94 45.43
N ILE A 23 34.72 -19.41 46.11
CA ILE A 23 33.51 -20.18 46.46
C ILE A 23 32.26 -19.47 45.92
N THR A 24 32.18 -19.25 44.61
CA THR A 24 30.91 -18.87 43.95
C THR A 24 30.79 -19.35 42.49
N ILE A 25 31.60 -20.31 42.05
CA ILE A 25 31.41 -20.97 40.75
C ILE A 25 31.47 -22.49 40.92
N ALA A 26 30.42 -23.03 41.53
CA ALA A 26 29.98 -24.41 41.34
C ALA A 26 28.53 -24.55 41.83
N ALA A 27 27.62 -23.70 41.35
CA ALA A 27 26.19 -23.99 41.42
C ALA A 27 25.84 -24.81 40.19
N VAL A 28 26.08 -26.12 40.29
CA VAL A 28 25.36 -27.12 39.50
C VAL A 28 23.88 -26.85 39.74
N ALA A 29 23.09 -26.75 38.67
CA ALA A 29 21.64 -26.59 38.73
C ALA A 29 21.03 -27.52 39.79
N SER A 30 20.43 -26.94 40.82
CA SER A 30 19.59 -27.59 41.81
C SER A 30 18.50 -26.58 42.20
N PRO A 31 17.20 -26.91 42.07
CA PRO A 31 16.12 -25.95 42.25
C PRO A 31 15.69 -25.96 43.73
N LEU A 32 16.22 -25.05 44.54
CA LEU A 32 15.68 -24.78 45.87
C LEU A 32 15.76 -23.28 46.15
N ASP A 33 14.74 -22.55 45.70
CA ASP A 33 14.40 -21.24 46.27
C ASP A 33 13.79 -21.49 47.65
N LEU A 34 14.51 -21.11 48.70
CA LEU A 34 14.08 -21.11 50.09
C LEU A 34 13.95 -19.65 50.55
N ASN A 35 12.73 -19.09 50.45
CA ASN A 35 12.18 -17.97 51.24
C ASN A 35 10.69 -17.86 50.81
N ASP A 36 9.65 -17.77 51.64
CA ASP A 36 9.47 -17.41 53.04
C ASP A 36 8.25 -18.19 53.59
N GLY A 37 8.42 -18.89 54.71
CA GLY A 37 7.31 -19.52 55.44
C GLY A 37 7.54 -19.38 56.93
N SER A 38 6.77 -18.51 57.59
CA SER A 38 6.85 -18.31 59.04
C SER A 38 6.67 -19.64 59.79
N PRO A 39 7.45 -19.95 60.85
CA PRO A 39 7.36 -21.23 61.59
C PRO A 39 5.98 -21.55 62.16
N ALA A 40 5.11 -20.54 62.28
CA ALA A 40 3.72 -20.66 62.74
C ALA A 40 2.77 -21.33 61.72
N LEU A 41 3.17 -21.55 60.46
CA LEU A 41 2.31 -22.12 59.41
C LEU A 41 2.45 -23.65 59.22
N TRP A 42 3.46 -24.26 59.85
CA TRP A 42 3.78 -25.69 59.73
C TRP A 42 2.73 -26.60 60.38
N SER A 43 1.79 -26.03 61.15
CA SER A 43 0.67 -26.75 61.78
C SER A 43 -0.56 -26.95 60.87
N ARG A 44 -0.53 -26.47 59.61
CA ARG A 44 -1.64 -26.64 58.64
C ARG A 44 -1.22 -27.18 57.27
N ALA A 45 0.06 -27.45 57.05
CA ALA A 45 0.57 -27.95 55.77
C ALA A 45 0.16 -29.42 55.52
N GLN A 46 -0.32 -29.73 54.31
CA GLN A 46 -0.51 -31.11 53.86
C GLN A 46 0.83 -31.66 53.36
N GLY A 47 1.36 -32.69 54.00
CA GLY A 47 2.61 -33.35 53.56
C GLY A 47 3.90 -32.63 53.97
N ALA A 48 4.98 -33.40 54.14
CA ALA A 48 6.27 -32.91 54.66
C ALA A 48 7.36 -32.76 53.58
N LYS A 49 7.07 -33.15 52.32
CA LYS A 49 8.07 -33.18 51.25
C LYS A 49 7.93 -31.97 50.32
N LEU A 50 9.04 -31.29 50.07
CA LEU A 50 9.11 -30.12 49.18
C LEU A 50 9.13 -30.53 47.70
N VAL A 51 8.83 -29.56 46.83
CA VAL A 51 8.91 -29.72 45.36
C VAL A 51 10.27 -30.30 44.95
N GLY A 52 10.28 -31.30 44.07
CA GLY A 52 11.45 -32.06 43.65
C GLY A 52 11.74 -33.32 44.48
N SER A 53 11.14 -33.48 45.65
CA SER A 53 11.31 -34.69 46.49
C SER A 53 10.56 -35.89 45.94
N VAL A 54 11.11 -37.10 46.09
CA VAL A 54 10.42 -38.35 45.71
C VAL A 54 9.19 -38.59 46.58
N CYS A 55 8.06 -38.84 45.94
CA CYS A 55 6.77 -39.04 46.60
C CYS A 55 6.08 -40.29 46.09
N LYS A 56 5.15 -40.82 46.89
CA LYS A 56 4.27 -41.92 46.48
C LYS A 56 2.82 -41.51 46.28
N ALA A 57 2.41 -40.40 46.92
CA ALA A 57 1.06 -39.89 46.86
C ALA A 57 1.05 -38.37 47.05
N ASN A 58 0.00 -37.71 46.56
CA ASN A 58 -0.21 -36.26 46.67
C ASN A 58 -0.11 -35.77 48.12
N ALA A 59 -0.64 -36.52 49.10
CA ALA A 59 -0.63 -36.15 50.51
C ALA A 59 0.78 -36.10 51.15
N GLU A 60 1.81 -36.67 50.50
CA GLU A 60 3.19 -36.56 50.98
C GLU A 60 3.83 -35.22 50.60
N CYS A 61 3.30 -34.58 49.56
CA CYS A 61 3.85 -33.35 48.98
C CYS A 61 3.20 -32.13 49.60
N PHE A 62 4.04 -31.18 49.99
CA PHE A 62 3.62 -29.88 50.47
C PHE A 62 2.69 -29.15 49.47
N SER A 63 2.92 -29.35 48.17
CA SER A 63 2.09 -28.87 47.07
C SER A 63 0.83 -29.68 46.79
N ALA A 64 0.59 -30.78 47.50
CA ALA A 64 -0.46 -31.76 47.21
C ALA A 64 -0.45 -32.33 45.77
N ASN A 65 0.70 -32.27 45.08
CA ASN A 65 0.84 -32.76 43.69
C ASN A 65 2.07 -33.65 43.55
N CYS A 66 1.85 -34.95 43.40
CA CYS A 66 2.88 -35.98 43.23
C CYS A 66 2.79 -36.55 41.81
N GLN A 67 3.74 -36.21 40.93
CA GLN A 67 3.67 -36.51 39.50
C GLN A 67 5.04 -36.91 38.94
N PHE A 68 5.04 -37.52 37.76
CA PHE A 68 6.26 -37.83 37.03
C PHE A 68 6.90 -36.55 36.49
N THR A 69 8.23 -36.45 36.60
CA THR A 69 9.00 -35.27 36.15
C THR A 69 9.13 -35.19 34.63
N SER A 70 8.88 -36.28 33.90
CA SER A 70 8.75 -36.33 32.43
C SER A 70 8.01 -37.61 32.00
N SER A 71 7.58 -37.68 30.73
CA SER A 71 6.90 -38.83 30.13
C SER A 71 7.76 -40.11 30.00
N THR A 72 9.04 -40.06 30.38
CA THR A 72 10.00 -41.18 30.28
C THR A 72 10.49 -41.70 31.63
N ASN A 73 10.06 -41.11 32.75
CA ASN A 73 10.59 -41.42 34.09
C ASN A 73 9.60 -42.26 34.91
N THR A 74 10.09 -43.27 35.64
CA THR A 74 9.27 -44.14 36.53
C THR A 74 9.22 -43.66 37.98
N THR A 75 9.81 -42.50 38.29
CA THR A 75 9.85 -41.95 39.65
C THR A 75 8.92 -40.75 39.79
N LEU A 76 7.99 -40.84 40.75
CA LEU A 76 7.09 -39.75 41.13
C LEU A 76 7.82 -38.76 42.05
N THR A 77 7.63 -37.48 41.80
CA THR A 77 8.23 -36.38 42.58
C THR A 77 7.19 -35.31 42.87
N CYS A 78 7.35 -34.58 43.97
CA CYS A 78 6.46 -33.47 44.30
C CYS A 78 6.63 -32.35 43.28
N GLN A 79 5.52 -31.93 42.66
CA GLN A 79 5.46 -30.90 41.63
C GLN A 79 4.61 -29.72 42.13
N LEU A 80 4.75 -28.55 41.52
CA LEU A 80 3.82 -27.44 41.76
C LEU A 80 2.44 -27.76 41.14
N GLN A 81 1.38 -27.17 41.67
CA GLN A 81 0.01 -27.34 41.21
C GLN A 81 -0.25 -26.51 39.95
N PRO A 82 -0.89 -27.08 38.92
CA PRO A 82 -1.32 -26.34 37.73
C PRO A 82 -2.50 -25.40 38.07
N TYR A 83 -2.93 -24.61 37.09
CA TYR A 83 -4.11 -23.75 37.21
C TYR A 83 -5.35 -24.50 37.73
N GLN A 84 -6.08 -23.88 38.65
CA GLN A 84 -7.20 -24.45 39.41
C GLN A 84 -6.85 -25.62 40.34
N GLY A 85 -5.57 -26.04 40.39
CA GLY A 85 -5.09 -27.01 41.37
C GLY A 85 -5.28 -26.47 42.80
N PRO A 86 -5.52 -27.33 43.79
CA PRO A 86 -5.69 -26.90 45.17
C PRO A 86 -4.40 -26.32 45.73
N CYS A 87 -4.50 -25.31 46.57
CA CYS A 87 -3.36 -24.71 47.25
C CYS A 87 -3.74 -24.20 48.63
N SER A 88 -2.74 -24.12 49.51
CA SER A 88 -2.84 -23.47 50.81
C SER A 88 -2.01 -22.19 50.88
N GLU A 89 -1.00 -22.08 50.02
CA GLU A 89 -0.12 -20.93 49.87
C GLU A 89 0.43 -20.83 48.45
N ASP A 90 0.95 -19.66 48.12
CA ASP A 90 1.53 -19.31 46.82
C ASP A 90 2.61 -20.30 46.38
N GLY A 91 3.43 -20.77 47.34
CA GLY A 91 4.48 -21.77 47.12
C GLY A 91 3.98 -23.12 46.58
N ASN A 92 2.67 -23.40 46.63
CA ASN A 92 2.07 -24.62 46.08
C ASN A 92 1.81 -24.55 44.57
N CYS A 93 1.71 -23.35 43.99
CA CYS A 93 1.22 -23.13 42.63
C CYS A 93 2.34 -22.89 41.63
N VAL A 94 2.17 -23.37 40.39
CA VAL A 94 3.07 -23.03 39.26
C VAL A 94 3.09 -21.51 39.05
N SER A 95 1.93 -20.87 39.18
CA SER A 95 1.75 -19.41 39.08
C SER A 95 2.22 -18.62 40.31
N ARG A 96 2.68 -19.30 41.37
CA ARG A 96 3.00 -18.68 42.66
C ARG A 96 1.86 -17.84 43.25
N ASN A 97 0.60 -18.14 42.92
CA ASN A 97 -0.54 -17.40 43.44
C ASN A 97 -1.67 -18.36 43.85
N CYS A 98 -1.95 -18.40 45.16
CA CYS A 98 -3.01 -19.19 45.75
C CYS A 98 -4.20 -18.29 46.12
N GLU A 99 -5.25 -18.28 45.29
CA GLU A 99 -6.44 -17.48 45.54
C GLU A 99 -7.60 -18.36 45.99
N LYS A 100 -8.17 -18.09 47.17
CA LYS A 100 -9.33 -18.81 47.73
C LYS A 100 -9.18 -20.34 47.74
N GLY A 101 -7.95 -20.81 47.94
CA GLY A 101 -7.63 -22.24 48.03
C GLY A 101 -7.39 -22.94 46.69
N THR A 102 -7.33 -22.21 45.57
CA THR A 102 -6.96 -22.74 44.25
C THR A 102 -5.90 -21.88 43.57
N CYS A 103 -5.03 -22.52 42.79
CA CYS A 103 -3.99 -21.84 42.04
C CYS A 103 -4.61 -21.00 40.94
N SER A 104 -4.46 -19.68 41.03
CA SER A 104 -4.91 -18.75 40.00
C SER A 104 -3.90 -18.71 38.85
N ASN A 105 -4.29 -18.16 37.69
CA ASN A 105 -3.38 -18.08 36.54
C ASN A 105 -2.37 -16.94 36.62
N ALA A 106 -2.51 -16.00 37.55
CA ALA A 106 -1.83 -14.72 37.41
C ALA A 106 -1.67 -13.98 38.76
N ALA A 107 -0.46 -13.56 39.09
CA ALA A 107 -0.10 -12.76 40.26
C ALA A 107 -0.51 -11.29 40.06
N GLY A 108 -1.05 -10.65 41.09
CA GLY A 108 -1.43 -9.24 41.05
C GLY A 108 -0.22 -8.30 40.85
N LEU A 109 -0.50 -7.00 40.72
CA LEU A 109 0.54 -5.97 40.65
C LEU A 109 1.54 -6.08 41.81
N LEU A 110 2.84 -6.02 41.50
CA LEU A 110 3.97 -6.28 42.41
C LEU A 110 4.08 -7.71 42.95
N GLY A 111 3.26 -8.64 42.46
CA GLY A 111 3.42 -10.06 42.74
C GLY A 111 4.62 -10.68 42.02
N PRO A 112 5.13 -11.83 42.50
CA PRO A 112 6.26 -12.52 41.87
C PRO A 112 5.88 -13.10 40.49
N CYS A 113 6.82 -13.11 39.56
CA CYS A 113 6.64 -13.68 38.22
C CYS A 113 7.96 -14.17 37.63
N ALA A 114 7.88 -15.07 36.66
CA ALA A 114 9.01 -15.47 35.81
C ALA A 114 8.79 -15.06 34.33
N HIS A 115 7.54 -15.02 33.89
CA HIS A 115 7.11 -14.67 32.53
C HIS A 115 5.92 -13.70 32.58
N ASP A 116 5.65 -12.98 31.49
CA ASP A 116 4.54 -12.01 31.40
C ASP A 116 3.17 -12.67 31.67
N ASP A 117 3.01 -13.94 31.29
CA ASP A 117 1.77 -14.70 31.47
C ASP A 117 1.44 -14.99 32.95
N ASP A 118 2.43 -14.84 33.84
CA ASP A 118 2.27 -15.00 35.28
C ASP A 118 1.62 -13.76 35.93
N CYS A 119 1.38 -12.67 35.19
CA CYS A 119 0.87 -11.40 35.74
C CYS A 119 -0.61 -11.17 35.44
N ASP A 120 -1.39 -10.79 36.45
CA ASP A 120 -2.83 -10.57 36.33
C ASP A 120 -3.12 -9.46 35.32
N ASP A 121 -4.22 -9.62 34.58
CA ASP A 121 -4.65 -8.72 33.50
C ASP A 121 -3.74 -8.73 32.24
N TRP A 122 -2.75 -9.64 32.09
CA TRP A 122 -1.83 -9.67 30.91
C TRP A 122 -2.53 -9.86 29.54
N ARG A 123 -3.69 -10.54 29.52
CA ARG A 123 -4.49 -10.79 28.29
C ARG A 123 -5.53 -9.73 27.99
N ASN A 124 -5.81 -8.83 28.94
CA ASN A 124 -6.67 -7.68 28.70
C ASN A 124 -5.78 -6.47 28.41
N PHE A 125 -6.37 -5.38 27.91
CA PHE A 125 -5.67 -4.14 27.55
C PHE A 125 -4.94 -3.41 28.71
N LYS A 126 -4.80 -4.04 29.88
CA LYS A 126 -3.95 -3.59 30.98
C LYS A 126 -2.58 -4.28 30.94
N PRO A 127 -1.50 -3.54 31.19
CA PRO A 127 -0.22 -3.86 30.59
C PRO A 127 0.78 -4.20 31.69
N VAL A 128 0.43 -5.17 32.52
CA VAL A 128 1.31 -5.66 33.58
C VAL A 128 2.17 -6.77 32.98
N VAL A 129 3.48 -6.63 33.11
CA VAL A 129 4.47 -7.57 32.57
C VAL A 129 5.46 -7.95 33.64
N CYS A 130 6.15 -9.07 33.42
CA CYS A 130 7.15 -9.52 34.34
C CYS A 130 8.44 -8.73 34.13
N SER A 131 8.79 -7.88 35.10
CA SER A 131 9.97 -7.04 35.05
C SER A 131 10.73 -7.13 36.36
N GLN A 132 11.96 -7.65 36.27
CA GLN A 132 12.83 -7.90 37.42
C GLN A 132 12.18 -8.85 38.45
N GLY A 133 11.49 -9.89 37.97
CA GLY A 133 10.85 -10.90 38.81
C GLY A 133 9.55 -10.46 39.49
N LEU A 134 9.04 -9.27 39.17
CA LEU A 134 7.79 -8.73 39.70
C LEU A 134 6.86 -8.27 38.57
N CYS A 135 5.57 -8.44 38.78
CA CYS A 135 4.53 -7.93 37.90
C CYS A 135 4.47 -6.40 37.99
N LYS A 136 4.84 -5.70 36.91
CA LYS A 136 4.92 -4.24 36.84
C LYS A 136 4.19 -3.69 35.62
N ILE A 137 3.64 -2.50 35.75
CA ILE A 137 2.91 -1.75 34.73
C ILE A 137 3.90 -1.21 33.69
N LYS A 138 3.67 -1.48 32.40
CA LYS A 138 4.43 -0.89 31.29
C LYS A 138 4.32 0.64 31.26
N GLU A 139 5.25 1.25 30.55
CA GLU A 139 5.26 2.69 30.29
C GLU A 139 3.93 3.24 29.72
N ASN A 140 3.69 4.52 29.97
CA ASN A 140 2.54 5.31 29.51
C ASN A 140 1.16 4.79 30.00
N LYS A 141 1.13 4.21 31.19
CA LYS A 141 -0.05 3.59 31.79
C LYS A 141 -0.23 4.01 33.24
N ASP A 142 -1.45 3.98 33.72
CA ASP A 142 -1.79 4.54 35.02
C ASP A 142 -1.08 3.81 36.16
N CYS A 143 -0.58 4.57 37.13
CA CYS A 143 0.11 4.08 38.31
C CYS A 143 -0.23 4.93 39.53
N LYS A 144 0.07 4.38 40.70
CA LYS A 144 -0.04 5.05 42.00
C LYS A 144 1.34 5.29 42.61
N ALA A 145 2.32 4.44 42.33
CA ALA A 145 3.65 4.53 42.90
C ALA A 145 4.76 4.12 41.93
N ASN A 146 5.97 4.65 42.13
CA ASN A 146 7.15 4.37 41.31
C ASN A 146 7.46 2.88 41.17
N ALA A 147 7.31 2.12 42.26
CA ALA A 147 7.61 0.69 42.30
C ALA A 147 6.73 -0.13 41.33
N GLU A 148 5.51 0.35 41.05
CA GLU A 148 4.54 -0.32 40.18
C GLU A 148 4.96 -0.29 38.71
N CYS A 149 5.87 0.61 38.31
CA CYS A 149 6.23 0.83 36.91
C CYS A 149 7.46 0.04 36.50
N THR A 150 7.45 -0.53 35.28
CA THR A 150 8.65 -1.14 34.67
C THR A 150 9.79 -0.13 34.54
N THR A 151 9.45 1.15 34.40
CA THR A 151 10.37 2.29 34.32
C THR A 151 10.89 2.78 35.67
N GLY A 152 10.28 2.33 36.78
CA GLY A 152 10.60 2.79 38.14
C GLY A 152 10.17 4.23 38.45
N LEU A 153 9.37 4.87 37.59
CA LEU A 153 8.91 6.24 37.78
C LEU A 153 7.41 6.37 37.46
N CYS A 154 6.65 6.80 38.45
CA CYS A 154 5.25 7.15 38.35
C CYS A 154 5.13 8.67 38.47
N ASP A 155 4.96 9.34 37.33
CA ASP A 155 4.84 10.80 37.26
C ASP A 155 3.43 11.18 36.79
N ASN A 156 2.79 12.08 37.53
CA ASN A 156 1.39 12.47 37.32
C ASN A 156 0.44 11.27 37.16
N LYS A 157 0.63 10.24 38.00
CA LYS A 157 -0.12 8.98 37.99
C LYS A 157 0.03 8.15 36.70
N ILE A 158 1.08 8.38 35.91
CA ILE A 158 1.38 7.60 34.71
C ILE A 158 2.82 7.07 34.81
N CYS A 159 3.04 5.81 34.46
CA CYS A 159 4.37 5.24 34.37
C CYS A 159 5.15 5.95 33.26
N ARG A 160 6.18 6.70 33.64
CA ARG A 160 7.00 7.50 32.74
C ARG A 160 8.43 7.00 32.73
N ARG A 161 9.16 7.25 31.65
CA ARG A 161 10.61 6.97 31.62
C ARG A 161 11.35 8.09 32.36
N PRO A 162 12.42 7.80 33.12
CA PRO A 162 13.29 8.86 33.62
C PRO A 162 13.94 9.62 32.45
N PRO A 163 14.50 10.82 32.63
CA PRO A 163 15.11 11.58 31.54
C PRO A 163 16.14 10.77 30.75
N GLN A 164 15.88 10.58 29.45
CA GLN A 164 16.66 9.77 28.54
C GLN A 164 17.56 10.62 27.63
N SER A 165 18.62 9.99 27.11
CA SER A 165 19.46 10.57 26.06
C SER A 165 18.69 10.79 24.75
N PRO A 166 19.21 11.62 23.83
CA PRO A 166 18.67 11.74 22.48
C PRO A 166 18.45 10.40 21.78
N ASN A 167 17.49 10.38 20.86
CA ASN A 167 17.04 9.21 20.09
C ASN A 167 16.31 8.12 20.90
N ALA A 168 16.18 8.26 22.23
CA ALA A 168 15.38 7.34 23.02
C ALA A 168 13.87 7.60 22.83
N ALA A 169 13.07 6.53 22.90
CA ALA A 169 11.62 6.58 22.86
C ALA A 169 11.04 7.46 23.99
N CYS A 170 10.04 8.29 23.69
CA CYS A 170 9.43 9.19 24.67
C CYS A 170 7.95 9.45 24.37
N PHE A 171 7.24 9.91 25.39
CA PHE A 171 5.84 10.36 25.34
C PHE A 171 5.71 11.84 25.69
N THR A 172 6.59 12.38 26.54
CA THR A 172 6.55 13.77 26.99
C THR A 172 7.93 14.39 27.05
N ASN A 173 8.00 15.73 27.08
CA ASN A 173 9.26 16.48 27.08
C ASN A 173 10.12 16.23 28.33
N SER A 174 9.50 15.95 29.49
CA SER A 174 10.22 15.69 30.74
C SER A 174 11.00 14.37 30.73
N GLU A 175 10.64 13.45 29.83
CA GLU A 175 11.36 12.18 29.65
C GLU A 175 12.65 12.34 28.84
N CYS A 176 13.00 13.56 28.39
CA CYS A 176 14.15 13.80 27.53
C CYS A 176 15.14 14.74 28.19
N LEU A 177 16.42 14.37 28.22
CA LEU A 177 17.50 15.26 28.65
C LEU A 177 17.62 16.52 27.78
N SER A 178 17.17 16.45 26.52
CA SER A 178 17.07 17.61 25.62
C SER A 178 15.83 18.48 25.89
N GLY A 179 14.95 18.06 26.81
CA GLY A 179 13.71 18.77 27.13
C GLY A 179 12.66 18.76 26.01
N SER A 180 12.83 17.94 24.96
CA SER A 180 11.91 17.90 23.82
C SER A 180 11.72 16.49 23.28
N CYS A 181 10.46 16.04 23.28
CA CYS A 181 9.99 14.78 22.72
C CYS A 181 9.18 15.05 21.44
N LYS A 182 9.65 14.54 20.29
CA LYS A 182 9.06 14.86 18.99
C LYS A 182 9.14 13.68 18.01
N GLU A 183 8.32 13.71 16.98
CA GLU A 183 8.45 12.76 15.86
C GLU A 183 9.78 13.01 15.15
N LEU A 184 10.56 11.95 15.00
CA LEU A 184 11.82 11.95 14.28
C LEU A 184 11.67 11.04 13.07
N LEU A 185 12.05 11.54 11.89
CA LEU A 185 12.08 10.72 10.68
C LEU A 185 13.17 9.64 10.77
N HIS A 186 14.30 10.00 11.37
CA HIS A 186 15.45 9.13 11.57
C HIS A 186 16.09 9.41 12.93
N CYS A 187 16.61 8.34 13.54
CA CYS A 187 17.46 8.38 14.71
C CYS A 187 18.92 8.23 14.28
N THR A 188 19.86 8.40 15.20
CA THR A 188 21.30 8.30 14.90
C THR A 188 22.01 7.32 15.81
N LYS A 189 22.96 6.57 15.23
CA LYS A 189 23.92 5.74 16.00
C LYS A 189 24.95 6.64 16.69
N LYS A 190 25.77 6.07 17.59
CA LYS A 190 26.80 6.82 18.35
C LYS A 190 27.79 7.60 17.46
N ASN A 191 28.15 7.05 16.31
CA ASN A 191 29.03 7.72 15.33
C ASN A 191 28.31 8.82 14.50
N GLY A 192 26.99 8.94 14.65
CA GLY A 192 26.15 9.88 13.95
C GLY A 192 25.60 9.42 12.60
N THR A 193 25.73 8.15 12.20
CA THR A 193 25.01 7.66 11.00
C THR A 193 23.51 7.58 11.27
N LEU A 194 22.69 7.92 10.28
CA LEU A 194 21.24 7.80 10.37
C LEU A 194 20.81 6.32 10.43
N THR A 195 19.73 6.05 11.15
CA THR A 195 19.07 4.75 11.27
C THR A 195 17.59 4.95 11.51
N ALA A 196 16.77 3.96 11.18
CA ALA A 196 15.37 3.96 11.59
C ALA A 196 15.28 4.05 13.12
N CYS A 197 14.36 4.86 13.61
CA CYS A 197 14.02 4.88 15.03
C CYS A 197 13.30 3.59 15.42
N ASP A 198 13.40 3.21 16.70
CA ASP A 198 12.69 2.04 17.22
C ASP A 198 11.17 2.28 17.21
N SER A 199 10.39 1.23 16.94
CA SER A 199 8.94 1.32 16.71
C SER A 199 8.09 1.39 17.98
N VAL A 200 8.71 1.33 19.17
CA VAL A 200 7.99 1.28 20.46
C VAL A 200 7.28 2.60 20.79
N SER A 201 7.66 3.73 20.17
CA SER A 201 6.91 5.00 20.24
C SER A 201 7.04 5.84 18.96
N GLU A 202 5.96 6.51 18.53
CA GLU A 202 6.00 7.43 17.37
C GLU A 202 6.93 8.65 17.61
N LYS A 203 7.20 9.00 18.88
CA LYS A 203 8.05 10.13 19.28
C LYS A 203 9.34 9.69 19.97
N HIS A 204 10.37 10.50 19.79
CA HIS A 204 11.71 10.26 20.31
C HIS A 204 12.34 11.55 20.85
N CYS A 205 13.25 11.40 21.81
CA CYS A 205 13.96 12.51 22.42
C CYS A 205 14.84 13.20 21.37
N SER A 206 14.64 14.52 21.24
CA SER A 206 15.34 15.32 20.27
C SER A 206 16.85 15.35 20.56
N ARG A 207 17.64 15.52 19.49
CA ARG A 207 19.09 15.69 19.57
C ARG A 207 19.47 17.07 20.09
N PHE A 208 20.60 17.14 20.76
CA PHE A 208 21.16 18.33 21.40
C PHE A 208 21.59 19.38 20.37
N GLN A 209 21.32 20.65 20.64
CA GLN A 209 21.75 21.77 19.83
C GLN A 209 23.23 22.08 20.01
N LEU A 210 23.78 22.93 19.14
CA LEU A 210 25.15 23.39 19.26
C LEU A 210 25.37 24.11 20.60
N GLY A 211 26.47 23.80 21.28
CA GLY A 211 26.82 24.32 22.61
C GLY A 211 26.32 23.47 23.77
N GLU A 212 25.41 22.52 23.53
CA GLU A 212 24.92 21.61 24.57
C GLU A 212 25.87 20.42 24.80
N ARG A 213 25.80 19.83 26.00
CA ARG A 213 26.64 18.69 26.38
C ARG A 213 26.21 17.42 25.66
N CYS A 214 27.18 16.64 25.22
CA CYS A 214 26.99 15.39 24.52
C CYS A 214 28.03 14.36 24.96
N ALA A 215 27.71 13.07 24.82
CA ALA A 215 28.64 11.97 24.98
C ALA A 215 29.20 11.47 23.64
N ASN A 216 28.45 11.64 22.54
CA ASN A 216 28.85 11.18 21.20
C ASN A 216 28.16 11.99 20.09
N THR A 217 28.65 11.87 18.85
CA THR A 217 28.17 12.65 17.70
C THR A 217 26.71 12.37 17.33
N GLY A 218 26.20 11.16 17.61
CA GLY A 218 24.78 10.84 17.42
C GLY A 218 23.85 11.66 18.32
N GLU A 219 24.34 12.21 19.41
CA GLU A 219 23.49 13.02 20.29
C GLU A 219 23.31 14.45 19.78
N CYS A 220 24.11 14.91 18.81
CA CYS A 220 24.04 16.26 18.28
C CYS A 220 23.06 16.37 17.11
N ALA A 221 22.23 17.41 17.12
CA ALA A 221 21.27 17.73 16.06
C ALA A 221 21.99 18.26 14.81
N SER A 222 23.10 18.94 15.00
CA SER A 222 24.03 19.37 13.96
C SER A 222 25.47 19.27 14.47
N GLY A 223 26.41 19.02 13.57
CA GLY A 223 27.82 19.02 13.91
C GLY A 223 28.31 17.73 14.57
N PHE A 224 29.31 17.87 15.42
CA PHE A 224 30.05 16.78 16.07
C PHE A 224 30.11 16.97 17.57
N CYS A 225 30.17 15.87 18.32
CA CYS A 225 30.49 15.94 19.73
C CYS A 225 32.01 16.04 19.91
N ARG A 226 32.51 17.20 20.35
CA ARG A 226 33.95 17.42 20.62
C ARG A 226 34.12 17.94 22.04
N ASN A 227 34.99 17.28 22.80
CA ASN A 227 35.25 17.62 24.20
C ASN A 227 33.94 17.67 25.03
N GLY A 228 33.00 16.76 24.75
CA GLY A 228 31.73 16.66 25.45
C GLY A 228 30.69 17.73 25.09
N VAL A 229 30.88 18.48 24.01
CA VAL A 229 29.96 19.54 23.56
C VAL A 229 29.67 19.43 22.07
N CYS A 230 28.42 19.66 21.66
CA CYS A 230 28.04 19.70 20.26
C CYS A 230 28.59 20.96 19.59
N VAL A 231 29.44 20.79 18.58
CA VAL A 231 30.10 21.89 17.86
C VAL A 231 29.89 21.78 16.36
N ALA A 232 29.79 22.92 15.69
CA ALA A 232 29.55 22.98 14.25
C ALA A 232 30.69 22.32 13.45
N GLY A 233 30.32 21.57 12.40
CA GLY A 233 31.27 21.02 11.44
C GLY A 233 31.95 22.09 10.59
N LYS A 234 33.19 21.87 10.22
CA LYS A 234 34.06 22.79 9.46
C LYS A 234 34.53 22.13 8.17
N VAL A 235 35.03 22.94 7.23
CA VAL A 235 35.61 22.43 5.98
C VAL A 235 36.74 21.45 6.29
N GLY A 236 36.74 20.30 5.62
CA GLY A 236 37.74 19.25 5.76
C GLY A 236 37.42 18.21 6.85
N ASP A 237 36.46 18.48 7.73
CA ASP A 237 36.00 17.51 8.74
C ASP A 237 35.45 16.25 8.08
N THR A 238 35.78 15.09 8.63
CA THR A 238 35.21 13.82 8.18
C THR A 238 33.74 13.74 8.58
N CYS A 239 32.87 13.52 7.61
CA CYS A 239 31.43 13.39 7.79
C CYS A 239 30.94 12.05 7.24
N LEU A 240 29.92 11.51 7.89
CA LEU A 240 29.15 10.35 7.48
C LEU A 240 27.76 10.77 6.99
N GLU A 241 27.21 11.86 7.55
CA GLU A 241 25.88 12.37 7.25
C GLU A 241 25.90 13.89 7.05
N GLN A 242 24.96 14.38 6.25
CA GLN A 242 24.88 15.80 5.93
C GLN A 242 24.71 16.71 7.16
N TYR A 243 23.95 16.29 8.17
CA TYR A 243 23.68 17.12 9.36
C TYR A 243 24.95 17.43 10.18
N GLN A 244 26.01 16.63 10.01
CA GLN A 244 27.28 16.79 10.73
C GLN A 244 28.11 17.95 10.19
N CYS A 245 27.86 18.38 8.95
CA CYS A 245 28.44 19.59 8.40
C CYS A 245 27.65 20.82 8.89
N SER A 246 28.33 21.95 9.10
CA SER A 246 27.64 23.19 9.48
C SER A 246 26.66 23.65 8.40
N ALA A 247 25.76 24.57 8.75
CA ALA A 247 24.58 24.91 7.95
C ALA A 247 24.85 25.40 6.50
N SER A 248 26.07 25.78 6.14
CA SER A 248 26.43 26.15 4.75
C SER A 248 27.31 25.12 4.03
N LEU A 249 27.68 24.04 4.70
CA LEU A 249 28.61 23.02 4.21
C LEU A 249 27.87 21.73 3.84
N LEU A 250 28.38 21.02 2.85
CA LEU A 250 27.85 19.71 2.43
C LEU A 250 28.80 18.59 2.77
N CYS A 251 28.27 17.41 3.06
CA CYS A 251 29.07 16.20 3.15
C CYS A 251 29.36 15.68 1.74
N GLY A 252 30.62 15.78 1.31
CA GLY A 252 31.04 15.32 -0.01
C GLY A 252 31.06 13.81 -0.13
N SER A 253 31.06 13.31 -1.37
CA SER A 253 31.21 11.87 -1.66
C SER A 253 32.53 11.28 -1.14
N ASN A 254 33.53 12.12 -0.87
CA ASN A 254 34.79 11.76 -0.21
C ASN A 254 34.69 11.69 1.32
N GLY A 255 33.47 11.79 1.89
CA GLY A 255 33.23 11.76 3.33
C GLY A 255 33.81 12.97 4.06
N LYS A 256 33.92 14.13 3.39
CA LYS A 256 34.42 15.37 4.00
C LYS A 256 33.46 16.53 3.83
N CYS A 257 33.31 17.34 4.87
CA CYS A 257 32.57 18.59 4.79
C CYS A 257 33.29 19.57 3.86
N TYR A 258 32.56 20.16 2.92
CA TYR A 258 33.11 21.15 1.99
C TYR A 258 32.10 22.27 1.73
N GLN A 259 32.60 23.41 1.27
CA GLN A 259 31.76 24.54 0.84
C GLN A 259 31.44 24.36 -0.65
N PRO A 260 30.20 24.04 -1.04
CA PRO A 260 29.83 23.98 -2.45
C PRO A 260 29.86 25.37 -3.08
N LYS A 261 30.12 25.42 -4.39
CA LYS A 261 29.91 26.63 -5.19
C LYS A 261 28.41 26.90 -5.32
N ASN A 262 28.03 28.17 -5.21
CA ASN A 262 26.64 28.62 -5.33
C ASN A 262 26.08 28.37 -6.73
N GLY A 263 24.80 28.00 -6.82
CA GLY A 263 24.04 27.83 -8.06
C GLY A 263 24.44 26.61 -8.91
N ILE A 264 25.27 25.70 -8.38
CA ILE A 264 25.75 24.53 -9.14
C ILE A 264 25.00 23.25 -8.78
N ALA A 265 24.45 23.13 -7.56
CA ALA A 265 23.80 21.89 -7.16
C ALA A 265 22.55 21.64 -8.01
N SER A 266 22.52 20.46 -8.64
CA SER A 266 21.41 20.02 -9.48
C SER A 266 20.15 19.72 -8.65
N PRO A 267 18.97 19.70 -9.27
CA PRO A 267 17.76 19.15 -8.66
C PRO A 267 18.02 17.79 -7.99
N THR A 268 17.29 17.55 -6.90
CA THR A 268 17.39 16.41 -5.96
C THR A 268 18.75 16.23 -5.27
N GLY A 269 19.76 17.05 -5.60
CA GLY A 269 21.03 17.08 -4.90
C GLY A 269 20.89 17.63 -3.48
N THR A 270 21.61 17.05 -2.52
CA THR A 270 21.63 17.51 -1.13
C THR A 270 22.05 18.98 -1.03
N CYS A 271 21.35 19.73 -0.18
CA CYS A 271 21.62 21.14 0.05
C CYS A 271 21.43 21.50 1.52
N SER A 272 21.92 22.68 1.90
CA SER A 272 21.70 23.28 3.22
C SER A 272 21.18 24.73 3.12
N THR A 273 21.46 25.41 2.01
CA THR A 273 20.96 26.77 1.74
C THR A 273 20.45 26.91 0.30
N ASN A 274 19.52 27.84 0.09
CA ASN A 274 18.93 28.12 -1.22
C ASN A 274 19.96 28.51 -2.29
N SER A 275 21.00 29.26 -1.92
CA SER A 275 22.03 29.73 -2.85
C SER A 275 22.88 28.63 -3.46
N GLN A 276 22.88 27.43 -2.88
CA GLN A 276 23.65 26.29 -3.40
C GLN A 276 22.97 25.67 -4.62
N CYS A 277 21.64 25.75 -4.68
CA CYS A 277 20.82 25.09 -5.69
C CYS A 277 20.69 25.93 -6.96
N ALA A 278 20.79 25.29 -8.13
CA ALA A 278 20.51 25.95 -9.41
C ALA A 278 19.07 26.49 -9.49
N SER A 279 18.13 25.83 -8.80
CA SER A 279 16.75 26.30 -8.65
C SER A 279 16.61 27.51 -7.72
N GLY A 280 17.61 27.81 -6.90
CA GLY A 280 17.53 28.79 -5.82
C GLY A 280 16.68 28.34 -4.64
N ARG A 281 16.33 27.05 -4.55
CA ARG A 281 15.41 26.51 -3.54
C ARG A 281 15.96 25.21 -2.94
N CYS A 282 16.19 25.22 -1.63
CA CYS A 282 16.64 24.08 -0.84
C CYS A 282 15.53 23.64 0.12
N LEU A 283 14.83 22.56 -0.23
CA LEU A 283 13.55 22.18 0.40
C LEU A 283 13.69 20.90 1.23
N GLY A 284 12.92 20.82 2.33
CA GLY A 284 12.74 19.58 3.10
C GLY A 284 11.56 18.73 2.61
N THR A 285 10.95 19.14 1.50
CA THR A 285 9.93 18.38 0.78
C THR A 285 10.20 18.51 -0.70
N THR A 286 10.07 17.42 -1.45
CA THR A 286 10.30 17.40 -2.89
C THR A 286 9.19 16.64 -3.59
N LEU A 287 8.91 17.02 -4.83
CA LEU A 287 7.97 16.32 -5.69
C LEU A 287 8.37 14.85 -5.86
N VAL A 288 7.42 13.95 -5.66
CA VAL A 288 7.62 12.52 -5.91
C VAL A 288 7.59 12.29 -7.41
N ARG A 289 8.59 11.58 -7.93
CA ARG A 289 8.65 11.17 -9.33
C ARG A 289 9.06 9.71 -9.42
N ASP A 290 8.59 9.02 -10.44
CA ASP A 290 9.03 7.66 -10.74
C ASP A 290 10.42 7.64 -11.40
N SER A 291 10.90 6.43 -11.73
CA SER A 291 12.18 6.22 -12.39
C SER A 291 12.29 6.90 -13.76
N ASP A 292 11.17 7.13 -14.42
CA ASP A 292 11.08 7.79 -15.73
C ASP A 292 10.94 9.30 -15.59
N GLY A 293 10.94 9.83 -14.36
CA GLY A 293 10.80 11.26 -14.12
C GLY A 293 9.39 11.75 -14.43
N VAL A 294 8.36 10.91 -14.29
CA VAL A 294 6.97 11.35 -14.29
C VAL A 294 6.56 11.66 -12.86
N ASN A 295 5.97 12.84 -12.67
CA ASN A 295 5.42 13.28 -11.39
C ASN A 295 4.38 12.27 -10.90
N ALA A 296 4.45 11.93 -9.61
CA ALA A 296 3.41 11.17 -8.96
C ALA A 296 2.07 11.92 -9.09
N TRP A 297 1.00 11.13 -9.19
CA TRP A 297 -0.36 11.66 -9.24
C TRP A 297 -0.60 12.63 -8.06
N ASN A 298 -1.37 13.69 -8.30
CA ASN A 298 -1.64 14.84 -7.41
C ASN A 298 -0.48 15.78 -7.05
N ASN A 299 0.68 15.65 -7.73
CA ASN A 299 1.91 16.37 -7.36
C ASN A 299 2.32 16.08 -5.91
N ALA A 300 2.17 14.82 -5.49
CA ALA A 300 2.54 14.37 -4.16
C ALA A 300 3.96 14.81 -3.83
N THR A 301 4.16 15.31 -2.61
CA THR A 301 5.48 15.66 -2.10
C THR A 301 5.87 14.71 -0.99
N LEU A 302 7.13 14.29 -0.98
CA LEU A 302 7.71 13.51 0.11
C LEU A 302 8.61 14.40 0.97
N ARG A 303 8.56 14.20 2.29
CA ARG A 303 9.56 14.80 3.20
C ARG A 303 10.92 14.17 2.98
N VAL A 304 11.94 15.00 2.75
CA VAL A 304 13.32 14.58 2.55
C VAL A 304 14.21 15.15 3.64
N ASP A 305 15.04 14.28 4.22
CA ASP A 305 16.10 14.65 5.16
C ASP A 305 17.34 13.83 4.78
N PRO A 306 18.46 14.46 4.38
CA PRO A 306 18.69 15.90 4.33
C PRO A 306 17.86 16.64 3.26
N LYS A 307 17.75 17.96 3.42
CA LYS A 307 17.11 18.84 2.41
C LYS A 307 17.78 18.66 1.04
N GLN A 308 16.97 18.81 0.00
CA GLN A 308 17.41 18.66 -1.39
C GLN A 308 17.04 19.89 -2.22
N CYS A 309 17.82 20.10 -3.28
CA CYS A 309 17.54 21.14 -4.26
C CYS A 309 16.26 20.81 -5.03
N ASP A 310 15.38 21.79 -5.11
CA ASP A 310 14.12 21.64 -5.83
C ASP A 310 14.35 21.47 -7.35
N TYR A 311 13.35 20.91 -8.02
CA TYR A 311 13.30 20.87 -9.48
C TYR A 311 13.24 22.28 -10.08
N LEU A 312 13.74 22.42 -11.30
CA LEU A 312 13.75 23.67 -12.04
C LEU A 312 12.35 23.94 -12.60
N HIS A 313 11.82 25.13 -12.37
CA HIS A 313 10.60 25.60 -13.01
C HIS A 313 10.87 26.06 -14.44
N ASP A 314 9.82 26.10 -15.25
CA ASP A 314 9.88 26.68 -16.58
C ASP A 314 10.47 28.10 -16.52
N GLY A 315 11.43 28.38 -17.40
CA GLY A 315 12.21 29.61 -17.36
C GLY A 315 13.57 29.50 -16.66
N GLN A 316 13.82 28.48 -15.84
CA GLN A 316 15.08 28.31 -15.12
C GLN A 316 16.12 27.53 -15.94
N ALA A 317 17.38 27.93 -15.84
CA ALA A 317 18.51 27.34 -16.56
C ALA A 317 19.21 26.22 -15.76
N SER A 318 20.21 25.59 -16.39
CA SER A 318 21.04 24.51 -15.85
C SER A 318 20.37 23.13 -15.75
N CYS A 319 19.29 22.89 -16.49
CA CYS A 319 18.78 21.53 -16.65
C CYS A 319 19.72 20.70 -17.53
N ARG A 320 19.88 19.42 -17.23
CA ARG A 320 20.65 18.46 -18.04
C ARG A 320 19.72 17.61 -18.88
N THR A 321 18.59 17.21 -18.29
CA THR A 321 17.53 16.44 -18.93
C THR A 321 16.17 16.93 -18.44
N TYR A 322 15.08 16.45 -19.06
CA TYR A 322 13.71 16.78 -18.60
C TYR A 322 13.44 16.36 -17.14
N LYS A 323 14.21 15.41 -16.59
CA LYS A 323 14.08 14.97 -15.18
C LYS A 323 14.53 16.04 -14.18
N ASP A 324 15.28 17.05 -14.62
CA ASP A 324 15.66 18.19 -13.78
C ASP A 324 14.54 19.24 -13.71
N CYS A 325 13.58 19.20 -14.64
CA CYS A 325 12.48 20.16 -14.71
C CYS A 325 11.24 19.64 -13.97
N ALA A 326 10.56 20.51 -13.20
CA ALA A 326 9.33 20.19 -12.48
C ALA A 326 8.16 19.96 -13.45
N SER A 327 8.17 20.70 -14.55
CA SER A 327 7.27 20.64 -15.70
C SER A 327 8.09 20.81 -16.98
N GLY A 328 7.47 20.67 -18.16
CA GLY A 328 8.16 20.95 -19.42
C GLY A 328 9.29 19.96 -19.76
N LEU A 329 10.17 20.42 -20.64
CA LEU A 329 11.33 19.71 -21.18
C LEU A 329 12.59 20.53 -20.92
N CYS A 330 13.73 19.85 -20.92
CA CYS A 330 15.02 20.55 -20.91
C CYS A 330 15.47 20.86 -22.34
N LYS A 331 15.43 22.14 -22.71
CA LYS A 331 15.80 22.64 -24.04
C LYS A 331 16.96 23.61 -23.93
N SER A 332 18.08 23.26 -24.55
CA SER A 332 19.31 24.08 -24.52
C SER A 332 19.72 24.48 -23.10
N GLY A 333 19.57 23.55 -22.15
CA GLY A 333 19.89 23.79 -20.73
C GLY A 333 18.87 24.62 -19.96
N LYS A 334 17.69 24.89 -20.51
CA LYS A 334 16.61 25.63 -19.84
C LYS A 334 15.32 24.81 -19.80
N CYS A 335 14.62 24.82 -18.67
CA CYS A 335 13.29 24.20 -18.59
C CYS A 335 12.27 25.07 -19.32
N ALA A 336 11.52 24.47 -20.23
CA ALA A 336 10.43 25.12 -20.95
C ALA A 336 9.42 24.09 -21.47
N PRO A 337 8.16 24.47 -21.65
CA PRO A 337 7.19 23.62 -22.32
C PRO A 337 7.62 23.19 -23.73
N GLY A 338 7.28 21.96 -24.09
CA GLY A 338 7.36 21.38 -25.41
C GLY A 338 6.39 22.08 -26.38
N LYS A 339 6.88 22.37 -27.58
CA LYS A 339 6.10 22.93 -28.68
C LYS A 339 5.69 21.81 -29.63
N ALA A 340 4.76 22.09 -30.54
CA ALA A 340 4.36 21.12 -31.54
C ALA A 340 5.58 20.53 -32.29
N GLY A 341 5.68 19.20 -32.33
CA GLY A 341 6.80 18.45 -32.91
C GLY A 341 7.88 18.03 -31.92
N ASP A 342 7.92 18.57 -30.70
CA ASP A 342 8.86 18.11 -29.67
C ASP A 342 8.43 16.77 -29.09
N ARG A 343 9.40 15.94 -28.68
CA ARG A 343 9.10 14.69 -27.98
C ARG A 343 8.62 14.97 -26.56
N CYS A 344 7.67 14.17 -26.09
CA CYS A 344 7.08 14.25 -24.77
C CYS A 344 6.71 12.87 -24.24
N LEU A 345 6.49 12.82 -22.93
CA LEU A 345 6.00 11.66 -22.20
C LEU A 345 4.63 11.94 -21.58
N VAL A 346 4.34 13.18 -21.17
CA VAL A 346 3.08 13.57 -20.50
C VAL A 346 2.66 14.99 -20.84
N ASN A 347 1.36 15.30 -20.71
CA ASN A 347 0.77 16.56 -21.14
C ASN A 347 1.37 17.81 -20.50
N TYR A 348 1.77 17.76 -19.22
CA TYR A 348 2.41 18.91 -18.55
C TYR A 348 3.82 19.23 -19.08
N GLN A 349 4.36 18.39 -19.98
CA GLN A 349 5.59 18.68 -20.69
C GLN A 349 5.36 19.50 -21.96
N CYS A 350 4.12 19.67 -22.44
CA CYS A 350 3.79 20.38 -23.66
C CYS A 350 2.96 21.65 -23.38
N GLU A 351 3.09 22.67 -24.23
CA GLU A 351 2.15 23.80 -24.28
C GLU A 351 0.74 23.26 -24.61
N GLY A 352 0.63 22.45 -25.67
CA GLY A 352 -0.58 21.72 -26.07
C GLY A 352 -0.71 20.36 -25.38
N LEU A 353 -0.98 19.32 -26.16
CA LEU A 353 -1.12 17.94 -25.68
C LEU A 353 0.10 17.11 -26.05
N CYS A 354 0.34 16.04 -25.29
CA CYS A 354 1.29 15.00 -25.64
C CYS A 354 0.57 13.85 -26.32
N GLY A 355 0.84 13.61 -27.61
CA GLY A 355 0.23 12.54 -28.39
C GLY A 355 0.55 11.14 -27.84
N LEU A 356 -0.21 10.13 -28.29
CA LEU A 356 0.10 8.73 -27.99
C LEU A 356 1.41 8.26 -28.65
N ASP A 357 1.82 8.96 -29.71
CA ASP A 357 3.12 8.83 -30.36
C ASP A 357 4.27 9.50 -29.57
N GLY A 358 3.97 10.14 -28.43
CA GLY A 358 4.95 10.85 -27.62
C GLY A 358 5.46 12.13 -28.29
N ILE A 359 4.63 12.77 -29.15
CA ILE A 359 4.95 14.04 -29.77
C ILE A 359 3.98 15.12 -29.28
N CYS A 360 4.50 16.26 -28.86
CA CYS A 360 3.71 17.42 -28.52
C CYS A 360 2.97 17.91 -29.76
N PHE A 361 1.70 18.26 -29.62
CA PHE A 361 0.91 18.89 -30.68
C PHE A 361 -0.09 19.88 -30.09
N THR A 362 -0.55 20.82 -30.91
CA THR A 362 -1.62 21.74 -30.55
C THR A 362 -2.88 21.30 -31.27
N PRO A 363 -3.96 20.94 -30.55
CA PRO A 363 -5.26 20.69 -31.15
C PRO A 363 -5.67 21.81 -32.11
N THR A 364 -5.99 21.47 -33.35
CA THR A 364 -6.37 22.46 -34.38
C THR A 364 -7.79 22.99 -34.22
N GLN A 365 -8.62 22.30 -33.42
CA GLN A 365 -10.00 22.66 -33.11
C GLN A 365 -10.33 22.26 -31.66
N GLN A 366 -11.25 22.99 -31.01
CA GLN A 366 -11.88 22.54 -29.76
C GLN A 366 -12.59 21.20 -29.96
N ALA A 367 -12.68 20.39 -28.91
CA ALA A 367 -13.32 19.07 -28.91
C ALA A 367 -12.80 18.17 -30.04
N SER A 368 -11.47 18.03 -30.16
CA SER A 368 -10.85 17.31 -31.27
C SER A 368 -10.38 15.91 -30.94
N GLN A 369 -10.45 15.49 -29.68
CA GLN A 369 -9.91 14.22 -29.23
C GLN A 369 -11.05 13.21 -29.02
N GLY A 370 -10.91 12.04 -29.66
CA GLY A 370 -11.85 10.91 -29.48
C GLY A 370 -11.57 10.12 -28.22
N ALA A 371 -12.33 9.06 -27.97
CA ALA A 371 -12.15 8.27 -26.76
C ALA A 371 -10.73 7.69 -26.64
N LYS A 372 -10.21 7.66 -25.41
CA LYS A 372 -8.84 7.21 -25.05
C LYS A 372 -7.71 8.02 -25.68
N GLN A 373 -7.99 9.14 -26.34
CA GLN A 373 -6.98 10.09 -26.78
C GLN A 373 -6.58 11.02 -25.63
N PRO A 374 -5.36 11.58 -25.64
CA PRO A 374 -4.88 12.44 -24.58
C PRO A 374 -5.71 13.73 -24.46
N CYS A 375 -5.88 14.22 -23.24
CA CYS A 375 -6.55 15.50 -22.95
C CYS A 375 -5.99 16.15 -21.67
N LYS A 376 -6.11 17.47 -21.57
CA LYS A 376 -5.88 18.22 -20.33
C LYS A 376 -7.20 18.59 -19.66
N THR A 377 -8.23 18.90 -20.45
CA THR A 377 -9.55 19.31 -19.98
C THR A 377 -10.65 18.68 -20.83
N GLY A 378 -11.89 18.72 -20.34
CA GLY A 378 -13.07 18.27 -21.09
C GLY A 378 -13.16 18.87 -22.50
N SER A 379 -12.81 20.16 -22.64
CA SER A 379 -12.86 20.89 -23.91
C SER A 379 -11.93 20.36 -25.01
N ASP A 380 -10.96 19.50 -24.67
CA ASP A 380 -10.14 18.81 -25.66
C ASP A 380 -10.91 17.65 -26.32
N CYS A 381 -11.91 17.10 -25.62
CA CYS A 381 -12.60 15.86 -25.94
C CYS A 381 -13.92 16.07 -26.69
N LEU A 382 -14.23 15.14 -27.60
CA LEU A 382 -15.52 15.10 -28.30
C LEU A 382 -16.72 14.85 -27.35
N SER A 383 -16.48 14.18 -26.23
CA SER A 383 -17.42 13.93 -25.13
C SER A 383 -17.51 15.07 -24.11
N ASP A 384 -16.74 16.15 -24.29
CA ASP A 384 -16.54 17.22 -23.30
C ASP A 384 -16.06 16.72 -21.91
N THR A 385 -15.59 15.46 -21.84
CA THR A 385 -15.21 14.80 -20.60
C THR A 385 -13.82 14.21 -20.72
N CYS A 386 -12.91 14.71 -19.88
CA CYS A 386 -11.54 14.24 -19.77
C CYS A 386 -11.38 13.52 -18.43
N ASP A 387 -11.09 12.23 -18.48
CA ASP A 387 -10.70 11.51 -17.28
C ASP A 387 -9.33 11.98 -16.81
N ASN A 388 -9.22 12.24 -15.53
CA ASN A 388 -7.96 12.60 -14.91
C ASN A 388 -7.01 11.38 -14.86
N ALA A 389 -5.71 11.68 -14.73
CA ALA A 389 -4.60 10.72 -14.69
C ALA A 389 -4.65 9.67 -13.54
N GLU A 390 -5.67 9.72 -12.68
CA GLU A 390 -5.87 8.78 -11.55
C GLU A 390 -6.45 7.45 -12.03
N LEU A 391 -7.38 7.50 -12.99
CA LEU A 391 -8.10 6.33 -13.50
C LEU A 391 -7.45 5.73 -14.75
N ASN A 392 -6.68 6.54 -15.49
CA ASN A 392 -6.19 6.15 -16.80
C ASN A 392 -4.66 6.20 -16.93
N THR A 393 -4.17 5.29 -17.76
CA THR A 393 -2.78 5.23 -18.18
C THR A 393 -2.71 5.22 -19.69
N LEU A 394 -1.76 5.96 -20.25
CA LEU A 394 -1.48 6.00 -21.67
C LEU A 394 -0.14 5.30 -21.96
N GLN A 395 -0.01 4.72 -23.14
CA GLN A 395 1.24 4.13 -23.62
C GLN A 395 1.91 5.13 -24.55
N ARG A 396 3.16 5.49 -24.27
CA ARG A 396 3.95 6.44 -25.08
C ARG A 396 5.43 6.03 -25.15
N PRO A 397 6.16 6.39 -26.22
CA PRO A 397 7.59 6.14 -26.31
C PRO A 397 8.39 6.86 -25.21
N SER A 398 9.42 6.20 -24.68
CA SER A 398 10.32 6.80 -23.69
C SER A 398 11.12 7.94 -24.31
N LEU A 399 11.28 9.03 -23.55
CA LEU A 399 12.16 10.14 -23.94
C LEU A 399 13.64 9.74 -23.99
N LEU A 400 14.03 8.69 -23.26
CA LEU A 400 15.41 8.19 -23.22
C LEU A 400 15.68 7.14 -24.30
N ASP A 401 14.71 6.25 -24.55
CA ASP A 401 14.80 5.20 -25.57
C ASP A 401 13.51 5.13 -26.39
N PRO A 402 13.48 5.66 -27.63
CA PRO A 402 12.28 5.68 -28.46
C PRO A 402 11.69 4.30 -28.77
N GLU A 403 12.48 3.24 -28.72
CA GLU A 403 12.02 1.87 -28.98
C GLU A 403 11.28 1.27 -27.78
N GLN A 404 11.44 1.87 -26.60
CA GLN A 404 10.75 1.47 -25.39
C GLN A 404 9.42 2.21 -25.25
N THR A 405 8.33 1.47 -25.06
CA THR A 405 7.03 2.03 -24.70
C THR A 405 6.86 2.04 -23.19
N LEU A 406 6.45 3.18 -22.64
CA LEU A 406 6.19 3.39 -21.22
C LEU A 406 4.70 3.58 -20.95
N THR A 407 4.24 3.03 -19.84
CA THR A 407 2.90 3.27 -19.29
C THR A 407 2.94 4.46 -18.35
N VAL A 408 2.23 5.52 -18.69
CA VAL A 408 2.26 6.79 -17.95
C VAL A 408 0.86 7.23 -17.54
N ARG A 409 0.76 7.83 -16.36
CA ARG A 409 -0.49 8.43 -15.89
C ARG A 409 -0.66 9.81 -16.51
N ASP A 410 -1.73 9.99 -17.26
CA ASP A 410 -2.07 11.26 -17.92
C ASP A 410 -3.57 11.28 -18.26
N GLY A 411 -4.10 12.46 -18.58
CA GLY A 411 -5.52 12.63 -18.90
C GLY A 411 -5.89 12.00 -20.24
N SER A 412 -7.07 11.35 -20.29
CA SER A 412 -7.60 10.74 -21.52
C SER A 412 -9.10 10.95 -21.68
N CYS A 413 -9.57 11.17 -22.90
CA CYS A 413 -10.98 11.44 -23.17
C CYS A 413 -11.86 10.21 -22.91
N GLN A 414 -13.00 10.44 -22.24
CA GLN A 414 -14.03 9.42 -22.09
C GLN A 414 -14.74 9.14 -23.41
N GLN A 415 -15.39 7.98 -23.49
CA GLN A 415 -16.35 7.70 -24.54
C GLN A 415 -17.58 8.60 -24.40
N ALA A 416 -18.13 9.02 -25.53
CA ALA A 416 -19.27 9.91 -25.64
C ALA A 416 -20.60 9.16 -25.49
N TYR A 417 -21.55 9.77 -24.78
CA TYR A 417 -22.93 9.28 -24.67
C TYR A 417 -23.80 9.74 -25.84
N LEU A 418 -25.03 9.26 -25.91
CA LEU A 418 -25.96 9.62 -26.97
C LEU A 418 -26.16 11.15 -27.08
N GLY A 419 -26.00 11.69 -28.29
CA GLY A 419 -26.13 13.12 -28.59
C GLY A 419 -24.83 13.93 -28.51
N GLU A 420 -23.79 13.38 -27.88
CA GLU A 420 -22.44 13.97 -27.78
C GLU A 420 -21.61 13.73 -29.03
N GLY A 421 -20.47 14.42 -29.14
CA GLY A 421 -19.61 14.41 -30.31
C GLY A 421 -18.88 13.08 -30.52
N CYS A 422 -18.63 12.73 -31.77
CA CYS A 422 -17.83 11.56 -32.14
C CYS A 422 -17.24 11.70 -33.55
N ARG A 423 -16.26 10.86 -33.90
CA ARG A 423 -15.77 10.71 -35.28
C ARG A 423 -15.78 9.28 -35.78
N LYS A 424 -15.67 8.31 -34.87
CA LYS A 424 -15.67 6.88 -35.17
C LYS A 424 -16.48 6.12 -34.12
N LEU A 425 -16.81 4.87 -34.44
CA LEU A 425 -17.62 4.01 -33.59
C LEU A 425 -17.09 3.91 -32.15
N SER A 426 -15.77 3.73 -32.00
CA SER A 426 -15.14 3.56 -30.68
C SER A 426 -15.20 4.81 -29.80
N ASP A 427 -15.56 5.98 -30.36
CA ASP A 427 -15.71 7.19 -29.58
C ASP A 427 -17.01 7.17 -28.76
N CYS A 428 -17.99 6.35 -29.15
CA CYS A 428 -19.27 6.26 -28.48
C CYS A 428 -19.26 5.15 -27.41
N ALA A 429 -19.78 5.46 -26.22
CA ALA A 429 -20.07 4.49 -25.17
C ALA A 429 -21.33 3.69 -25.54
N GLU A 430 -22.31 4.38 -26.14
CA GLU A 430 -23.57 3.84 -26.62
C GLU A 430 -23.85 4.34 -28.05
N GLY A 431 -24.50 3.51 -28.86
CA GLY A 431 -24.83 3.87 -30.24
C GLY A 431 -23.67 3.76 -31.24
N VAL A 432 -23.86 4.41 -32.39
CA VAL A 432 -22.87 4.55 -33.45
C VAL A 432 -22.62 6.01 -33.75
N CYS A 433 -21.43 6.31 -34.24
CA CYS A 433 -21.11 7.66 -34.67
C CYS A 433 -21.78 7.97 -36.01
N SER A 434 -22.77 8.87 -35.99
CA SER A 434 -23.51 9.31 -37.17
C SER A 434 -23.62 10.83 -37.20
N SER A 435 -23.25 11.45 -38.32
CA SER A 435 -23.26 12.91 -38.48
C SER A 435 -22.52 13.66 -37.36
N GLY A 436 -21.40 13.09 -36.91
CA GLY A 436 -20.57 13.66 -35.85
C GLY A 436 -21.14 13.53 -34.43
N LYS A 437 -22.24 12.79 -34.24
CA LYS A 437 -22.83 12.53 -32.92
C LYS A 437 -23.07 11.05 -32.66
N CYS A 438 -22.98 10.63 -31.40
CA CYS A 438 -23.37 9.29 -31.00
C CYS A 438 -24.90 9.16 -31.07
N THR A 439 -25.38 8.24 -31.89
CA THR A 439 -26.81 8.03 -32.12
C THR A 439 -27.15 6.56 -31.97
N PRO A 440 -28.32 6.21 -31.42
CA PRO A 440 -28.70 4.82 -31.26
C PRO A 440 -29.01 4.19 -32.63
N VAL A 441 -28.58 2.96 -32.83
CA VAL A 441 -28.94 2.15 -34.00
C VAL A 441 -30.38 1.69 -33.85
N ARG A 442 -31.20 1.96 -34.87
CA ARG A 442 -32.61 1.55 -34.89
C ARG A 442 -32.74 0.05 -35.09
N THR A 443 -33.82 -0.52 -34.58
CA THR A 443 -34.23 -1.91 -34.85
C THR A 443 -34.22 -2.22 -36.34
N GLY A 444 -33.68 -3.38 -36.71
CA GLY A 444 -33.53 -3.84 -38.09
C GLY A 444 -32.23 -3.43 -38.77
N ASN A 445 -31.45 -2.51 -38.18
CA ASN A 445 -30.15 -2.11 -38.73
C ASN A 445 -29.00 -2.93 -38.11
N THR A 446 -27.86 -2.94 -38.80
CA THR A 446 -26.67 -3.68 -38.39
C THR A 446 -26.02 -3.11 -37.12
N CYS A 447 -25.58 -4.00 -36.24
CA CYS A 447 -24.83 -3.69 -35.02
C CYS A 447 -23.70 -4.71 -34.81
N SER A 448 -22.73 -4.37 -33.97
CA SER A 448 -21.66 -5.28 -33.52
C SER A 448 -21.65 -5.51 -32.01
N ALA A 449 -22.42 -4.74 -31.25
CA ALA A 449 -22.54 -4.84 -29.80
C ALA A 449 -23.93 -4.37 -29.35
N ASP A 450 -24.38 -4.87 -28.20
CA ASP A 450 -25.71 -4.61 -27.64
C ASP A 450 -25.92 -3.11 -27.39
N GLU A 451 -24.91 -2.43 -26.85
CA GLU A 451 -24.92 -1.01 -26.47
C GLU A 451 -25.10 -0.06 -27.67
N GLN A 452 -24.94 -0.55 -28.91
CA GLN A 452 -25.18 0.24 -30.12
C GLN A 452 -26.67 0.42 -30.40
N CYS A 453 -27.50 -0.52 -29.97
CA CYS A 453 -28.91 -0.56 -30.31
C CYS A 453 -29.73 0.32 -29.37
N ALA A 454 -30.73 1.02 -29.90
CA ALA A 454 -31.72 1.73 -29.07
C ALA A 454 -32.37 0.82 -28.01
N THR A 455 -32.48 -0.47 -28.34
CA THR A 455 -33.06 -1.54 -27.52
C THR A 455 -32.03 -2.27 -26.65
N ARG A 456 -30.75 -1.86 -26.69
CA ARG A 456 -29.62 -2.54 -26.05
C ARG A 456 -29.50 -4.03 -26.39
N GLN A 457 -29.95 -4.43 -27.58
CA GLN A 457 -29.93 -5.82 -28.03
C GLN A 457 -29.51 -5.95 -29.49
N CYS A 458 -28.35 -6.57 -29.69
CA CYS A 458 -27.74 -6.90 -30.96
C CYS A 458 -27.70 -8.42 -31.15
N THR A 459 -28.66 -8.95 -31.91
CA THR A 459 -28.74 -10.39 -32.16
C THR A 459 -28.33 -10.68 -33.59
N SER A 460 -27.32 -11.55 -33.76
CA SER A 460 -26.77 -11.92 -35.07
C SER A 460 -26.39 -10.71 -35.93
N GLY A 461 -25.80 -9.69 -35.30
CA GLY A 461 -25.35 -8.47 -35.96
C GLY A 461 -26.47 -7.52 -36.37
N THR A 462 -27.69 -7.68 -35.85
CA THR A 462 -28.83 -6.79 -36.13
C THR A 462 -29.50 -6.34 -34.84
N CYS A 463 -29.86 -5.06 -34.74
CA CYS A 463 -30.62 -4.55 -33.60
C CYS A 463 -32.04 -5.12 -33.61
N VAL A 464 -32.44 -5.76 -32.52
CA VAL A 464 -33.76 -6.40 -32.39
C VAL A 464 -34.61 -5.68 -31.33
N LEU A 465 -35.91 -5.98 -31.27
CA LEU A 465 -36.82 -5.44 -30.23
C LEU A 465 -36.27 -5.72 -28.83
N ALA A 466 -36.55 -4.83 -27.87
CA ALA A 466 -36.05 -4.95 -26.51
C ALA A 466 -36.69 -6.13 -25.75
N GLY A 467 -35.89 -6.86 -24.97
CA GLY A 467 -36.35 -7.90 -24.05
C GLY A 467 -36.84 -7.33 -22.72
N THR A 468 -37.09 -8.21 -21.75
CA THR A 468 -37.68 -7.84 -20.46
C THR A 468 -36.84 -6.80 -19.69
N GLY A 469 -37.50 -5.86 -18.99
CA GLY A 469 -36.86 -4.90 -18.09
C GLY A 469 -36.05 -3.78 -18.78
N ILE A 470 -35.93 -3.80 -20.10
CA ILE A 470 -35.28 -2.72 -20.87
C ILE A 470 -36.25 -1.54 -21.04
N ASN A 471 -35.73 -0.33 -20.90
CA ASN A 471 -36.50 0.91 -21.08
C ASN A 471 -37.14 0.97 -22.47
N CYS A 472 -38.41 1.34 -22.51
CA CYS A 472 -39.21 1.48 -23.73
C CYS A 472 -39.98 2.79 -23.74
N LYS A 473 -40.45 3.23 -24.92
CA LYS A 473 -41.32 4.41 -25.04
C LYS A 473 -42.74 4.02 -25.46
N LYS A 474 -42.88 2.89 -26.14
CA LYS A 474 -44.14 2.34 -26.62
C LYS A 474 -44.05 0.83 -26.71
N ASN A 475 -45.20 0.17 -26.68
CA ASN A 475 -45.34 -1.29 -26.77
C ASN A 475 -44.53 -1.91 -27.91
N THR A 476 -44.52 -1.27 -29.09
CA THR A 476 -43.81 -1.79 -30.27
C THR A 476 -42.28 -1.74 -30.17
N ASP A 477 -41.72 -1.13 -29.12
CA ASP A 477 -40.28 -1.18 -28.86
C ASP A 477 -39.87 -2.51 -28.20
N CYS A 478 -40.85 -3.20 -27.59
CA CYS A 478 -40.69 -4.41 -26.81
C CYS A 478 -41.02 -5.66 -27.61
N PHE A 479 -40.27 -6.73 -27.37
CA PHE A 479 -40.58 -8.04 -27.93
C PHE A 479 -41.92 -8.60 -27.41
N SER A 480 -42.25 -8.33 -26.15
CA SER A 480 -43.56 -8.63 -25.56
C SER A 480 -44.71 -7.80 -26.11
N ASN A 481 -44.42 -6.79 -26.92
CA ASN A 481 -45.38 -5.78 -27.38
C ASN A 481 -46.13 -5.12 -26.21
N ASP A 482 -45.49 -5.02 -25.05
CA ASP A 482 -46.06 -4.45 -23.84
C ASP A 482 -44.99 -3.64 -23.09
N CYS A 483 -45.22 -2.33 -23.05
CA CYS A 483 -44.34 -1.34 -22.45
C CYS A 483 -45.11 -0.73 -21.27
N HIS A 484 -44.77 -1.14 -20.05
CA HIS A 484 -45.54 -0.83 -18.86
C HIS A 484 -44.70 -0.06 -17.85
N ASP A 485 -45.37 0.59 -16.90
CA ASP A 485 -44.73 1.28 -15.80
C ASP A 485 -44.16 0.26 -14.81
N SER A 486 -42.84 0.27 -14.64
CA SER A 486 -42.16 -0.69 -13.77
C SER A 486 -41.89 -0.08 -12.40
N PRO A 487 -42.32 -0.72 -11.30
CA PRO A 487 -42.07 -0.20 -9.97
C PRO A 487 -40.55 -0.18 -9.69
N CYS A 488 -40.02 0.99 -9.32
CA CYS A 488 -38.61 1.14 -8.96
C CYS A 488 -38.19 0.17 -7.85
N PHE A 489 -37.17 -0.66 -8.10
CA PHE A 489 -36.49 -1.39 -7.05
C PHE A 489 -35.54 -0.43 -6.29
N TYR A 490 -35.89 -0.17 -5.03
CA TYR A 490 -35.22 0.74 -4.10
C TYR A 490 -33.83 0.21 -3.73
N TYR A 491 -32.74 0.82 -4.24
CA TYR A 491 -31.40 0.62 -3.64
C TYR A 491 -30.50 1.85 -3.56
N PHE A 492 -30.83 3.01 -4.14
CA PHE A 492 -30.08 4.24 -3.91
C PHE A 492 -30.99 5.48 -3.88
N GLU A 493 -30.67 6.41 -2.99
CA GLU A 493 -31.43 7.59 -2.55
C GLU A 493 -31.67 8.64 -3.67
N ASN A 494 -32.65 8.42 -4.54
CA ASN A 494 -33.19 9.47 -5.42
C ASN A 494 -34.69 9.22 -5.68
N PRO A 495 -35.60 10.21 -5.52
CA PRO A 495 -37.02 10.04 -5.86
C PRO A 495 -37.19 9.67 -7.34
N CYS A 496 -37.65 8.45 -7.62
CA CYS A 496 -37.82 7.94 -8.97
C CYS A 496 -38.84 8.74 -9.78
N THR A 497 -38.43 9.26 -10.94
CA THR A 497 -39.29 9.38 -12.11
C THR A 497 -39.68 7.98 -12.60
N SER A 498 -40.95 7.71 -12.89
CA SER A 498 -41.38 6.43 -13.47
C SER A 498 -40.65 6.17 -14.80
N TYR A 499 -40.16 4.94 -14.99
CA TYR A 499 -39.57 4.50 -16.25
C TYR A 499 -40.44 3.39 -16.82
N LEU A 500 -40.82 3.52 -18.10
CA LEU A 500 -41.50 2.46 -18.81
C LEU A 500 -40.48 1.39 -19.22
N THR A 501 -40.76 0.12 -18.93
CA THR A 501 -39.91 -1.02 -19.33
C THR A 501 -40.73 -2.12 -20.01
N CYS A 502 -40.06 -2.94 -20.80
CA CYS A 502 -40.70 -4.05 -21.51
C CYS A 502 -41.12 -5.17 -20.55
N SER A 503 -42.36 -5.62 -20.66
CA SER A 503 -42.88 -6.76 -19.89
C SER A 503 -42.15 -8.05 -20.23
N ALA A 504 -42.02 -8.94 -19.25
CA ALA A 504 -41.49 -10.28 -19.46
C ALA A 504 -42.50 -11.17 -20.20
N ILE A 505 -41.99 -12.12 -20.99
CA ILE A 505 -42.78 -13.23 -21.50
C ILE A 505 -42.88 -14.30 -20.40
N LEU A 506 -44.10 -14.58 -19.97
CA LEU A 506 -44.38 -15.61 -18.96
C LEU A 506 -44.02 -17.01 -19.46
N THR A 507 -43.82 -17.94 -18.53
CA THR A 507 -43.58 -19.35 -18.82
C THR A 507 -44.62 -19.93 -19.79
N GLY A 508 -44.17 -20.66 -20.80
CA GLY A 508 -45.01 -21.17 -21.89
C GLY A 508 -45.22 -20.20 -23.05
N GLY A 509 -44.83 -18.92 -22.91
CA GLY A 509 -44.86 -17.93 -23.99
C GLY A 509 -43.70 -18.08 -24.98
N THR A 510 -43.85 -17.47 -26.17
CA THR A 510 -42.84 -17.52 -27.24
C THR A 510 -41.71 -16.54 -26.98
N CYS A 511 -40.46 -16.95 -27.19
CA CYS A 511 -39.25 -16.17 -26.97
C CYS A 511 -38.25 -16.28 -28.12
N ARG A 512 -37.32 -15.32 -28.21
CA ARG A 512 -36.15 -15.40 -29.10
C ARG A 512 -34.94 -15.96 -28.37
N ASP A 513 -34.70 -15.46 -27.16
CA ASP A 513 -33.67 -15.90 -26.23
C ASP A 513 -34.11 -15.70 -24.77
N GLY A 514 -33.29 -16.11 -23.82
CA GLY A 514 -33.64 -16.07 -22.39
C GLY A 514 -33.98 -14.68 -21.86
N ARG A 515 -33.50 -13.60 -22.49
CA ARG A 515 -33.76 -12.21 -22.07
C ARG A 515 -35.19 -11.76 -22.36
N ASP A 516 -35.98 -12.54 -23.09
CA ASP A 516 -37.40 -12.25 -23.29
C ASP A 516 -38.25 -12.83 -22.13
N CYS A 517 -37.71 -13.79 -21.37
CA CYS A 517 -38.47 -14.58 -20.40
C CYS A 517 -38.49 -13.96 -18.99
N GLU A 518 -39.49 -14.32 -18.19
CA GLU A 518 -39.62 -13.88 -16.79
C GLU A 518 -38.67 -14.62 -15.83
N GLY A 519 -38.02 -13.87 -14.94
CA GLY A 519 -37.21 -14.41 -13.84
C GLY A 519 -36.10 -15.35 -14.34
N ASP A 520 -36.06 -16.55 -13.77
CA ASP A 520 -35.07 -17.59 -14.10
C ASP A 520 -35.50 -18.51 -15.26
N ALA A 521 -36.52 -18.12 -16.03
CA ALA A 521 -36.89 -18.84 -17.24
C ALA A 521 -35.88 -18.59 -18.37
N THR A 522 -35.63 -19.63 -19.16
CA THR A 522 -34.78 -19.57 -20.35
C THR A 522 -35.57 -19.94 -21.60
N CYS A 523 -35.10 -19.46 -22.75
CA CYS A 523 -35.73 -19.78 -24.02
C CYS A 523 -35.25 -21.13 -24.54
N ALA A 524 -36.15 -22.12 -24.55
CA ALA A 524 -35.84 -23.45 -25.02
C ALA A 524 -35.67 -23.50 -26.55
N PRO A 525 -35.09 -24.58 -27.13
CA PRO A 525 -34.89 -24.71 -28.57
C PRO A 525 -36.18 -24.61 -29.40
N ASP A 526 -37.34 -24.92 -28.80
CA ASP A 526 -38.68 -24.76 -29.38
C ASP A 526 -39.23 -23.32 -29.24
N ARG A 527 -38.38 -22.34 -28.92
CA ARG A 527 -38.72 -20.91 -28.73
C ARG A 527 -39.78 -20.67 -27.67
N THR A 528 -39.80 -21.49 -26.62
CA THR A 528 -40.74 -21.34 -25.50
C THR A 528 -39.99 -21.02 -24.20
N CYS A 529 -40.46 -20.05 -23.43
CA CYS A 529 -39.91 -19.73 -22.11
C CYS A 529 -40.20 -20.88 -21.13
N ARG A 530 -39.15 -21.45 -20.54
CA ARG A 530 -39.22 -22.58 -19.61
C ARG A 530 -38.28 -22.38 -18.43
N VAL A 531 -38.70 -22.78 -17.24
CA VAL A 531 -37.89 -22.62 -16.02
C VAL A 531 -36.91 -23.79 -15.83
N LEU A 532 -35.82 -23.52 -15.12
CA LEU A 532 -34.75 -24.48 -14.82
C LEU A 532 -35.18 -25.49 -13.73
N LYS A 533 -34.31 -26.47 -13.46
CA LYS A 533 -34.49 -27.45 -12.38
C LYS A 533 -34.67 -26.73 -11.03
N ASP A 534 -35.50 -27.29 -10.16
CA ASP A 534 -35.84 -26.83 -8.81
C ASP A 534 -36.70 -25.54 -8.77
N TYR A 535 -37.15 -25.04 -9.93
CA TYR A 535 -38.08 -23.90 -10.01
C TYR A 535 -39.55 -24.32 -10.06
N PRO A 536 -40.48 -23.47 -9.58
CA PRO A 536 -41.90 -23.77 -9.58
C PRO A 536 -42.49 -24.01 -10.97
N CYS A 537 -43.36 -25.00 -11.10
CA CYS A 537 -44.01 -25.34 -12.38
C CYS A 537 -45.47 -25.77 -12.18
N LYS A 538 -46.32 -25.60 -13.20
CA LYS A 538 -47.72 -26.05 -13.18
C LYS A 538 -48.00 -27.22 -14.11
N LYS A 539 -47.11 -27.48 -15.06
CA LYS A 539 -47.18 -28.60 -16.00
C LYS A 539 -45.78 -28.93 -16.52
N ASP A 540 -45.60 -30.14 -17.04
CA ASP A 540 -44.36 -30.58 -17.69
C ASP A 540 -43.84 -29.57 -18.72
N GLY A 541 -44.77 -29.01 -19.49
CA GLY A 541 -44.52 -27.99 -20.50
C GLY A 541 -44.01 -26.65 -19.95
N ASP A 542 -43.84 -26.46 -18.65
CA ASP A 542 -43.24 -25.26 -18.06
C ASP A 542 -41.73 -25.46 -17.80
N CYS A 543 -41.31 -26.72 -17.67
CA CYS A 543 -39.94 -27.07 -17.32
C CYS A 543 -39.06 -27.23 -18.56
N LEU A 544 -37.80 -26.81 -18.47
CA LEU A 544 -36.80 -27.09 -19.50
C LEU A 544 -36.60 -28.60 -19.67
N SER A 545 -36.68 -29.34 -18.56
CA SER A 545 -36.63 -30.81 -18.50
C SER A 545 -37.87 -31.52 -19.02
N LYS A 546 -38.95 -30.78 -19.31
CA LYS A 546 -40.28 -31.31 -19.64
C LYS A 546 -40.86 -32.22 -18.53
N ASN A 547 -40.44 -32.05 -17.28
CA ASN A 547 -40.91 -32.86 -16.14
C ASN A 547 -41.21 -31.96 -14.93
N CYS A 548 -42.50 -31.85 -14.58
CA CYS A 548 -43.00 -31.10 -13.46
C CYS A 548 -43.66 -32.02 -12.43
N ILE A 549 -43.05 -32.17 -11.26
CA ILE A 549 -43.61 -33.05 -10.23
C ILE A 549 -44.76 -32.33 -9.52
N ALA A 550 -45.96 -32.90 -9.65
CA ALA A 550 -47.14 -32.54 -8.86
C ALA A 550 -47.42 -31.03 -8.76
N ASN A 551 -47.24 -30.29 -9.88
CA ASN A 551 -47.38 -28.83 -9.95
C ASN A 551 -46.57 -28.08 -8.88
N SER A 552 -45.43 -28.65 -8.48
CA SER A 552 -44.56 -28.12 -7.45
C SER A 552 -43.26 -27.62 -8.07
N PHE A 553 -42.35 -28.49 -8.51
CA PHE A 553 -41.03 -28.07 -9.01
C PHE A 553 -40.56 -28.90 -10.22
N CYS A 554 -39.76 -28.26 -11.08
CA CYS A 554 -39.11 -28.92 -12.20
C CYS A 554 -38.00 -29.85 -11.73
N THR A 555 -38.01 -31.09 -12.18
CA THR A 555 -36.94 -32.06 -11.88
C THR A 555 -36.15 -32.41 -13.12
N PRO A 556 -34.95 -33.01 -13.01
CA PRO A 556 -34.29 -33.60 -14.16
C PRO A 556 -35.27 -34.55 -14.86
N GLY A 557 -35.37 -34.46 -16.18
CA GLY A 557 -36.25 -35.34 -16.94
C GLY A 557 -35.77 -36.79 -16.77
N ASP A 558 -36.69 -37.75 -16.72
CA ASP A 558 -36.34 -39.17 -16.88
C ASP A 558 -35.84 -39.37 -18.32
N CYS A 559 -34.53 -39.14 -18.55
CA CYS A 559 -33.90 -39.32 -19.86
C CYS A 559 -33.78 -40.83 -20.15
N SER A 560 -34.87 -41.47 -20.60
CA SER A 560 -34.81 -42.83 -21.18
C SER A 560 -34.25 -42.86 -22.61
N THR A 561 -33.86 -41.71 -23.19
CA THR A 561 -33.01 -41.69 -24.41
C THR A 561 -32.00 -40.53 -24.43
N PRO A 562 -30.74 -40.71 -24.90
CA PRO A 562 -29.61 -39.83 -24.58
C PRO A 562 -29.43 -38.59 -25.48
N LYS A 563 -30.41 -38.22 -26.31
CA LYS A 563 -30.18 -37.24 -27.40
C LYS A 563 -30.74 -35.83 -27.19
N VAL A 564 -31.42 -35.53 -26.07
CA VAL A 564 -32.12 -34.24 -25.89
C VAL A 564 -31.77 -33.52 -24.58
N CYS A 565 -31.06 -34.16 -23.65
CA CYS A 565 -30.64 -33.53 -22.39
C CYS A 565 -29.25 -32.90 -22.59
N GLY A 566 -29.19 -31.63 -23.00
CA GLY A 566 -27.93 -30.85 -23.02
C GLY A 566 -27.43 -30.60 -21.59
N ASP A 567 -26.14 -30.86 -21.35
CA ASP A 567 -25.49 -30.72 -20.05
C ASP A 567 -25.64 -29.31 -19.45
N PRO A 568 -25.79 -29.18 -18.12
CA PRO A 568 -25.72 -27.89 -17.46
C PRO A 568 -24.31 -27.30 -17.62
N LEU A 569 -24.24 -26.02 -18.03
CA LEU A 569 -23.02 -25.22 -18.02
C LEU A 569 -22.37 -25.31 -16.64
N ARG A 570 -21.37 -26.16 -16.52
CA ARG A 570 -20.32 -26.03 -15.52
C ARG A 570 -19.42 -24.90 -16.02
N SER A 571 -19.37 -23.81 -15.27
CA SER A 571 -18.29 -22.82 -15.37
C SER A 571 -16.94 -23.54 -15.35
N THR A 572 -16.34 -23.71 -16.52
CA THR A 572 -14.94 -24.09 -16.67
C THR A 572 -14.14 -22.82 -16.90
N THR A 573 -13.81 -22.18 -15.78
CA THR A 573 -12.53 -21.50 -15.66
C THR A 573 -11.45 -22.57 -15.74
N THR A 574 -10.94 -22.84 -16.94
CA THR A 574 -9.71 -23.60 -17.11
C THR A 574 -8.78 -22.83 -18.03
N LEU A 575 -7.89 -22.06 -17.41
CA LEU A 575 -6.52 -21.98 -17.90
C LEU A 575 -6.00 -23.42 -18.04
N SER A 576 -5.73 -23.84 -19.26
CA SER A 576 -4.80 -24.93 -19.51
C SER A 576 -3.83 -24.49 -20.59
N SER A 577 -2.70 -23.97 -20.11
CA SER A 577 -1.44 -23.95 -20.80
C SER A 577 -0.92 -25.38 -20.95
N THR A 578 -0.69 -25.85 -22.17
CA THR A 578 0.41 -26.78 -22.48
C THR A 578 0.73 -26.78 -23.98
N PRO A 579 1.99 -27.03 -24.36
CA PRO A 579 2.61 -26.49 -25.56
C PRO A 579 2.35 -27.35 -26.80
N ARG A 580 2.07 -26.72 -27.93
CA ARG A 580 2.04 -27.39 -29.24
C ARG A 580 3.27 -26.99 -30.06
N THR A 581 4.33 -27.78 -29.93
CA THR A 581 5.38 -27.88 -30.95
C THR A 581 4.74 -28.26 -32.28
N SER A 582 4.82 -27.38 -33.26
CA SER A 582 4.51 -27.69 -34.66
C SER A 582 5.75 -27.35 -35.51
N LYS A 583 6.31 -28.41 -36.08
CA LYS A 583 7.40 -28.41 -37.05
C LYS A 583 6.86 -27.85 -38.37
N PRO A 584 7.62 -27.00 -39.09
CA PRO A 584 7.13 -26.34 -40.30
C PRO A 584 7.02 -27.32 -41.48
N PRO A 585 6.02 -27.17 -42.37
CA PRO A 585 5.97 -27.90 -43.61
C PRO A 585 6.97 -27.33 -44.62
N THR A 586 7.80 -28.23 -45.13
CA THR A 586 8.71 -28.11 -46.26
C THR A 586 7.94 -27.74 -47.53
N SER A 587 8.20 -26.58 -48.11
CA SER A 587 7.77 -26.26 -49.48
C SER A 587 8.92 -26.50 -50.46
N SER A 588 8.68 -27.46 -51.35
CA SER A 588 9.56 -27.88 -52.42
C SER A 588 9.76 -26.79 -53.48
N THR A 589 11.01 -26.67 -53.92
CA THR A 589 11.51 -25.90 -55.05
C THR A 589 10.92 -26.38 -56.38
N ARG A 590 10.51 -25.46 -57.26
CA ARG A 590 10.74 -25.59 -58.70
C ARG A 590 10.88 -24.22 -59.38
N THR A 591 11.80 -24.23 -60.33
CA THR A 591 12.62 -23.15 -60.89
C THR A 591 12.00 -22.53 -62.15
N ALA A 592 12.63 -21.43 -62.58
CA ALA A 592 12.66 -20.79 -63.92
C ALA A 592 11.62 -19.67 -64.14
N SER A 593 11.91 -18.53 -64.77
CA SER A 593 13.15 -17.97 -65.32
C SER A 593 12.87 -16.52 -65.75
N SER A 594 13.92 -15.69 -65.78
CA SER A 594 14.14 -14.55 -66.69
C SER A 594 13.20 -13.33 -66.65
N ALA A 595 13.73 -12.15 -66.28
CA ALA A 595 14.26 -11.19 -67.26
C ALA A 595 14.61 -9.84 -66.61
N SER A 596 15.78 -9.35 -66.99
CA SER A 596 16.43 -8.10 -66.63
C SER A 596 15.79 -6.87 -67.31
N HIS A 597 15.84 -5.71 -66.64
CA HIS A 597 16.22 -4.38 -67.17
C HIS A 597 16.03 -3.33 -66.05
N SER A 598 17.10 -2.77 -65.47
CA SER A 598 17.89 -1.62 -65.97
C SER A 598 17.18 -0.26 -65.88
N THR A 599 17.49 0.45 -64.79
CA THR A 599 17.75 1.89 -64.63
C THR A 599 17.21 2.89 -65.65
N THR A 600 16.56 3.95 -65.16
CA THR A 600 17.03 5.33 -65.44
C THR A 600 16.66 6.29 -64.31
N LYS A 601 17.68 6.93 -63.74
CA LYS A 601 17.60 8.14 -62.91
C LYS A 601 17.36 9.33 -63.84
N THR A 602 16.44 10.22 -63.48
CA THR A 602 16.39 11.57 -64.06
C THR A 602 16.55 12.60 -62.95
N LYS A 603 17.59 13.41 -63.14
CA LYS A 603 18.11 14.46 -62.29
C LYS A 603 17.50 15.77 -62.78
N SER A 604 16.88 16.55 -61.90
CA SER A 604 16.41 17.90 -62.22
C SER A 604 16.97 18.88 -61.20
N THR A 605 17.95 19.66 -61.66
CA THR A 605 18.53 20.83 -61.01
C THR A 605 17.86 22.09 -61.54
N SER A 606 17.52 23.02 -60.64
CA SER A 606 17.46 24.50 -60.87
C SER A 606 17.26 25.15 -59.48
N SER A 607 18.30 25.74 -58.87
CA SER A 607 18.80 27.12 -59.03
C SER A 607 17.84 28.22 -58.55
N SER A 608 18.07 28.61 -57.30
CA SER A 608 18.10 29.96 -56.70
C SER A 608 17.44 31.15 -57.41
N SER A 609 16.63 31.91 -56.65
CA SER A 609 16.50 33.37 -56.77
C SER A 609 16.01 33.96 -55.45
N LYS A 610 16.88 34.72 -54.78
CA LYS A 610 16.52 35.69 -53.74
C LYS A 610 15.96 36.94 -54.44
N THR A 611 14.87 37.50 -53.91
CA THR A 611 14.59 38.93 -54.09
C THR A 611 13.96 39.48 -52.82
N SER A 612 14.69 40.40 -52.23
CA SER A 612 14.27 41.32 -51.17
C SER A 612 13.27 42.32 -51.72
N SER A 613 12.28 42.73 -50.92
CA SER A 613 11.69 44.06 -51.01
C SER A 613 11.10 44.44 -49.66
N ALA A 614 11.66 45.50 -49.09
CA ALA A 614 11.22 46.17 -47.88
C ALA A 614 10.42 47.43 -48.25
N SER A 615 9.80 48.01 -47.20
CA SER A 615 9.32 49.39 -47.05
C SER A 615 7.85 49.68 -47.40
N PRO A 616 7.27 50.77 -46.86
CA PRO A 616 6.91 51.01 -45.46
C PRO A 616 5.40 51.36 -45.37
N THR A 617 4.75 51.72 -44.25
CA THR A 617 4.65 53.12 -43.76
C THR A 617 3.50 53.21 -42.72
N LYS A 618 3.79 53.82 -41.57
CA LYS A 618 2.98 54.76 -40.73
C LYS A 618 1.62 54.32 -40.12
N THR A 619 1.49 54.35 -38.79
CA THR A 619 1.04 55.48 -37.90
C THR A 619 -0.48 55.35 -37.64
N SER A 620 -0.98 55.33 -36.39
CA SER A 620 -0.96 56.46 -35.45
C SER A 620 -1.47 56.07 -34.05
N THR A 621 -0.82 56.69 -33.03
CA THR A 621 -1.31 57.30 -31.77
C THR A 621 -2.22 56.50 -30.81
N ILE A 622 -2.05 56.55 -29.48
CA ILE A 622 -1.48 57.58 -28.57
C ILE A 622 -0.50 56.93 -27.58
#